data_AF-A0A935ELL5-F1
#
_entry.id   AF-A0A935ELL5-F1
#
_cell.length_a   1.000
_cell.length_b   1.000
_cell.length_c   1.000
_cell.angle_alpha   90.00
_cell.angle_beta   90.00
_cell.angle_gamma   90.00
#
_symmetry.space_group_name_H-M   'P 1'
#
loop_
_entity.id
_entity.type
_entity.pdbx_description
1 polymer ?
#
loop_
_entity_poly.entity_id
_entity_poly.type
_entity_poly.pdbx_seq_one_letter_code
_entity_poly.pdbx_strand_id
1 'polypeptide(L)'
;MKTFQDFGIDLKPGATGEVKTTCPKCSASRKKKRYPCLNVNVDEGVWNCWHCSWAGTLKSGEWQRSEIRKVYTRPSYTAPTAGLPEDAAKWFAGRGITPEVLTRNRIGHGAIYMPQIEEEANAVQFPYFRGEATVNIKYRDGRKNFRMAAGAERVLYGLNDIAETTIWVEGEMDKLSLEVAGFANCVSVPDGAPAPDSKNYETKFDYLDTPELAAIKTHVLAVDNDAPGKRLQEELARRLGAENCLVVTWPKGCKDANDVLVKLGKDTLAQCLHEAKPLPVVGAYDVADLIGELEQYFEHGLPRGVSTGWYAIDRYYTVRPCEWTLVTGIPGHGKSEFLDALTINLAALHGWRFGVFSPRTSRFPCTLPN
;
A
#
# COMPACT_ATOMS: atom_id res chain seq x y z
N MET A 1 41.29 8.41 26.65
CA MET A 1 40.08 8.77 25.88
C MET A 1 40.22 8.07 24.53
N LYS A 2 39.21 7.33 24.07
CA LYS A 2 39.32 6.62 22.78
C LYS A 2 39.26 7.63 21.63
N THR A 3 40.03 7.38 20.58
CA THR A 3 40.10 8.20 19.37
C THR A 3 39.47 7.47 18.19
N PHE A 4 39.15 8.17 17.10
CA PHE A 4 38.62 7.55 15.89
C PHE A 4 39.61 6.56 15.25
N GLN A 5 40.91 6.79 15.41
CA GLN A 5 41.95 5.88 14.94
C GLN A 5 41.91 4.52 15.65
N ASP A 6 41.49 4.48 16.91
CA ASP A 6 41.34 3.23 17.67
C ASP A 6 40.29 2.30 17.02
N PHE A 7 39.39 2.84 16.20
CA PHE A 7 38.36 2.11 15.45
C PHE A 7 38.71 1.95 13.95
N GLY A 8 39.93 2.29 13.55
CA GLY A 8 40.37 2.25 12.15
C GLY A 8 39.71 3.30 11.25
N ILE A 9 39.17 4.37 11.84
CA ILE A 9 38.56 5.48 11.10
C ILE A 9 39.64 6.52 10.86
N ASP A 10 40.06 6.63 9.60
CA ASP A 10 41.04 7.64 9.18
C ASP A 10 40.33 8.93 8.74
N LEU A 11 40.66 10.02 9.44
CA LEU A 11 40.12 11.36 9.24
C LEU A 11 41.25 12.31 8.86
N LYS A 12 40.96 13.29 8.00
CA LYS A 12 41.94 14.32 7.65
C LYS A 12 42.34 15.13 8.90
N PRO A 13 43.62 15.51 9.04
CA PRO A 13 44.06 16.38 10.14
C PRO A 13 43.25 17.68 10.16
N GLY A 14 42.72 18.05 11.34
CA GLY A 14 41.92 19.27 11.50
C GLY A 14 40.45 19.18 11.05
N ALA A 15 39.93 17.97 10.78
CA ALA A 15 38.51 17.78 10.51
C ALA A 15 37.64 18.19 11.72
N THR A 16 36.57 18.92 11.47
CA THR A 16 35.54 19.32 12.45
C THR A 16 34.15 19.08 11.87
N GLY A 17 33.13 18.95 12.72
CA GLY A 17 31.76 18.72 12.28
C GLY A 17 31.52 17.37 11.62
N GLU A 18 30.56 17.31 10.68
CA GLU A 18 30.21 16.11 9.95
C GLU A 18 31.12 15.88 8.73
N VAL A 19 31.80 14.74 8.70
CA VAL A 19 32.68 14.34 7.61
C VAL A 19 32.34 12.95 7.09
N LYS A 20 32.59 12.73 5.80
CA LYS A 20 32.40 11.43 5.16
C LYS A 20 33.74 10.80 4.84
N THR A 21 33.90 9.53 5.19
CA THR A 21 35.11 8.74 4.91
C THR A 21 34.76 7.31 4.49
N THR A 22 35.75 6.51 4.15
CA THR A 22 35.57 5.09 3.83
C THR A 22 35.42 4.27 5.10
N CYS A 23 34.39 3.43 5.17
CA CYS A 23 34.20 2.51 6.29
C CYS A 23 35.29 1.43 6.31
N PRO A 24 36.04 1.24 7.41
CA PRO A 24 37.08 0.21 7.51
C PRO A 24 36.52 -1.21 7.45
N LYS A 25 35.25 -1.42 7.86
CA LYS A 25 34.64 -2.75 7.92
C LYS A 25 34.15 -3.27 6.56
N CYS A 26 33.59 -2.42 5.71
CA CYS A 26 32.94 -2.87 4.47
C CYS A 26 33.53 -2.28 3.18
N SER A 27 34.35 -1.24 3.22
CA SER A 27 34.78 -0.57 1.98
C SER A 27 35.66 -1.46 1.10
N ALA A 28 36.52 -2.30 1.70
CA ALA A 28 37.43 -3.18 0.96
C ALA A 28 36.71 -4.25 0.12
N SER A 29 35.54 -4.74 0.58
CA SER A 29 34.74 -5.76 -0.08
C SER A 29 33.71 -5.20 -1.07
N ARG A 30 33.51 -3.88 -1.10
CA ARG A 30 32.52 -3.24 -1.99
C ARG A 30 33.02 -3.13 -3.44
N LYS A 31 32.08 -3.16 -4.39
CA LYS A 31 32.36 -2.85 -5.81
C LYS A 31 32.93 -1.44 -5.99
N LYS A 32 32.42 -0.46 -5.23
CA LYS A 32 32.93 0.94 -5.19
C LYS A 32 33.78 1.18 -3.94
N LYS A 33 34.98 0.60 -3.90
CA LYS A 33 35.86 0.58 -2.70
C LYS A 33 36.21 1.95 -2.11
N ARG A 34 36.36 2.96 -2.96
CA ARG A 34 36.76 4.32 -2.55
C ARG A 34 35.60 5.26 -2.27
N TYR A 35 34.35 4.81 -2.42
CA TYR A 35 33.19 5.67 -2.18
C TYR A 35 32.94 5.84 -0.67
N PRO A 36 32.94 7.08 -0.15
CA PRO A 36 32.79 7.33 1.28
C PRO A 36 31.38 6.95 1.74
N CYS A 37 31.31 5.89 2.55
CA CYS A 37 30.05 5.32 3.05
C CYS A 37 29.88 5.49 4.56
N LEU A 38 30.93 5.95 5.25
CA LEU A 38 30.92 6.21 6.68
C LEU A 38 30.74 7.71 6.90
N ASN A 39 29.66 8.10 7.57
CA ASN A 39 29.55 9.43 8.17
C ASN A 39 30.18 9.40 9.56
N VAL A 40 30.93 10.44 9.89
CA VAL A 40 31.55 10.64 11.20
C VAL A 40 31.27 12.07 11.63
N ASN A 41 30.67 12.25 12.81
CA ASN A 41 30.55 13.55 13.44
C ASN A 41 31.70 13.66 14.44
N VAL A 42 32.67 14.52 14.12
CA VAL A 42 33.90 14.69 14.90
C VAL A 42 33.61 15.35 16.25
N ASP A 43 32.67 16.29 16.27
CA ASP A 43 32.34 17.08 17.46
C ASP A 43 31.59 16.24 18.50
N GLU A 44 30.67 15.39 18.05
CA GLU A 44 29.90 14.50 18.91
C GLU A 44 30.62 13.17 19.20
N GLY A 45 31.66 12.85 18.43
CA GLY A 45 32.41 11.61 18.61
C GLY A 45 31.66 10.37 18.11
N VAL A 46 30.82 10.49 17.09
CA VAL A 46 29.94 9.40 16.62
C VAL A 46 30.18 9.05 15.16
N TRP A 47 29.93 7.79 14.76
CA TRP A 47 30.01 7.36 13.37
C TRP A 47 28.86 6.43 12.99
N ASN A 48 28.49 6.45 11.70
CA ASN A 48 27.47 5.59 11.12
C ASN A 48 27.79 5.25 9.65
N CYS A 49 27.86 3.97 9.32
CA CYS A 49 28.06 3.48 7.97
C CYS A 49 26.72 3.18 7.28
N TRP A 50 26.45 3.86 6.17
CA TRP A 50 25.23 3.70 5.38
C TRP A 50 25.16 2.40 4.55
N HIS A 51 26.19 1.56 4.62
CA HIS A 51 26.24 0.32 3.85
C HIS A 51 26.13 -0.93 4.73
N CYS A 52 26.98 -1.05 5.75
CA CYS A 52 26.97 -2.22 6.65
C CYS A 52 26.32 -1.93 8.01
N SER A 53 25.72 -0.75 8.19
CA SER A 53 25.09 -0.33 9.44
C SER A 53 26.01 -0.33 10.66
N TRP A 54 27.34 -0.36 10.43
CA TRP A 54 28.33 -0.25 11.49
C TRP A 54 28.33 1.16 12.06
N ALA A 55 28.08 1.27 13.36
CA ALA A 55 27.95 2.53 14.07
C ALA A 55 28.62 2.45 15.46
N GLY A 56 28.82 3.60 16.08
CA GLY A 56 29.37 3.66 17.42
C GLY A 56 29.69 5.07 17.88
N THR A 57 30.22 5.17 19.09
CA THR A 57 30.64 6.44 19.70
C THR A 57 32.01 6.29 20.38
N LEU A 58 32.75 7.38 20.51
CA LEU A 58 34.03 7.38 21.24
C LEU A 58 33.84 7.12 22.75
N LYS A 59 32.63 7.37 23.29
CA LYS A 59 32.30 7.16 24.70
C LYS A 59 32.00 5.69 25.02
N SER A 60 31.19 5.04 24.19
CA SER A 60 30.67 3.67 24.43
C SER A 60 31.30 2.60 23.55
N GLY A 61 32.10 2.97 22.53
CA GLY A 61 32.69 2.05 21.57
C GLY A 61 31.76 1.69 20.40
N GLU A 62 32.08 0.58 19.74
CA GLU A 62 31.22 0.02 18.68
C GLU A 62 29.85 -0.33 19.29
N TRP A 63 28.78 0.19 18.71
CA TRP A 63 27.42 -0.25 19.04
C TRP A 63 26.70 -0.55 17.75
N GLN A 64 26.41 -1.83 17.55
CA GLN A 64 25.41 -2.21 16.57
C GLN A 64 24.08 -1.75 17.14
N ARG A 65 23.38 -0.87 16.42
CA ARG A 65 22.02 -0.43 16.77
C ARG A 65 21.27 -1.67 17.23
N SER A 66 20.83 -1.70 18.49
CA SER A 66 20.08 -2.85 18.99
C SER A 66 18.93 -3.08 18.02
N GLU A 67 18.86 -4.27 17.42
CA GLU A 67 17.60 -4.70 16.81
C GLU A 67 16.58 -4.57 17.94
N ILE A 68 15.73 -3.55 17.88
CA ILE A 68 14.54 -3.50 18.71
C ILE A 68 13.65 -4.60 18.13
N ARG A 69 13.92 -5.85 18.53
CA ARG A 69 13.01 -6.94 18.26
C ARG A 69 11.78 -6.62 19.06
N LYS A 70 10.70 -6.26 18.34
CA LYS A 70 9.38 -6.10 18.95
C LYS A 70 9.09 -7.40 19.69
N VAL A 71 9.04 -7.33 21.03
CA VAL A 71 8.71 -8.51 21.85
C VAL A 71 7.20 -8.64 21.82
N TYR A 72 6.71 -9.61 21.05
CA TYR A 72 5.29 -9.88 20.96
C TYR A 72 4.83 -10.81 22.09
N THR A 73 3.68 -10.50 22.68
CA THR A 73 3.01 -11.37 23.64
C THR A 73 2.03 -12.25 22.89
N ARG A 74 2.20 -13.57 23.00
CA ARG A 74 1.26 -14.53 22.40
C ARG A 74 0.06 -14.74 23.31
N PRO A 75 -1.17 -14.59 22.81
CA PRO A 75 -2.35 -14.89 23.60
C PRO A 75 -2.49 -16.40 23.79
N SER A 76 -2.93 -16.81 24.98
CA SER A 76 -3.42 -18.18 25.19
C SER A 76 -4.83 -18.25 24.63
N TYR A 77 -5.05 -19.14 23.66
CA TYR A 77 -6.36 -19.40 23.09
C TYR A 77 -6.63 -20.90 23.12
N THR A 78 -7.81 -21.26 23.61
CA THR A 78 -8.34 -22.61 23.50
C THR A 78 -9.71 -22.48 22.88
N ALA A 79 -9.87 -23.09 21.71
CA ALA A 79 -11.16 -23.08 21.03
C ALA A 79 -12.23 -23.65 21.98
N PRO A 80 -13.42 -23.03 22.07
CA PRO A 80 -14.49 -23.56 22.92
C PRO A 80 -14.84 -25.00 22.52
N THR A 81 -14.76 -25.94 23.47
CA THR A 81 -15.10 -27.36 23.23
C THR A 81 -16.61 -27.55 23.09
N ALA A 82 -17.39 -26.74 23.81
CA ALA A 82 -18.80 -26.53 23.52
C ALA A 82 -18.87 -25.52 22.37
N GLY A 83 -19.51 -25.89 21.26
CA GLY A 83 -19.61 -25.05 20.07
C GLY A 83 -20.14 -23.63 20.33
N LEU A 84 -20.24 -22.83 19.27
CA LEU A 84 -20.70 -21.45 19.41
C LEU A 84 -22.10 -21.35 20.04
N PRO A 85 -22.37 -20.31 20.86
CA PRO A 85 -23.71 -20.04 21.36
C PRO A 85 -24.72 -19.93 20.22
N GLU A 86 -25.98 -20.25 20.50
CA GLU A 86 -27.05 -20.28 19.49
C GLU A 86 -27.18 -18.96 18.71
N ASP A 87 -27.08 -17.82 19.39
CA ASP A 87 -27.15 -16.50 18.76
C ASP A 87 -25.97 -16.23 17.81
N ALA A 88 -24.76 -16.65 18.21
CA ALA A 88 -23.58 -16.52 17.36
C ALA A 88 -23.65 -17.46 16.16
N ALA A 89 -24.10 -18.70 16.37
CA ALA A 89 -24.31 -19.67 15.30
C ALA A 89 -25.37 -19.18 14.29
N LYS A 90 -26.50 -18.64 14.76
CA LYS A 90 -27.54 -18.02 13.91
C LYS A 90 -26.99 -16.84 13.12
N TRP A 91 -26.15 -16.01 13.74
CA TRP A 91 -25.51 -14.88 13.05
C TRP A 91 -24.61 -15.33 11.90
N PHE A 92 -23.80 -16.37 12.11
CA PHE A 92 -22.97 -16.95 11.06
C PHE A 92 -23.79 -17.63 9.96
N ALA A 93 -24.84 -18.36 10.33
CA ALA A 93 -25.74 -19.00 9.38
C ALA A 93 -26.46 -17.96 8.50
N GLY A 94 -26.89 -16.83 9.07
CA GLY A 94 -27.47 -15.70 8.32
C GLY A 94 -26.49 -15.04 7.35
N ARG A 95 -25.19 -15.30 7.51
CA ARG A 95 -24.11 -14.87 6.60
C ARG A 95 -23.65 -15.98 5.64
N GLY A 96 -24.34 -17.12 5.62
CA GLY A 96 -24.00 -18.25 4.77
C GLY A 96 -22.78 -19.05 5.22
N ILE A 97 -22.27 -18.84 6.44
CA ILE A 97 -21.10 -19.56 6.94
C ILE A 97 -21.54 -20.88 7.58
N THR A 98 -20.97 -21.99 7.10
CA THR A 98 -21.34 -23.33 7.57
C THR A 98 -20.61 -23.71 8.87
N PRO A 99 -21.19 -24.59 9.70
CA PRO A 99 -20.56 -25.07 10.94
C PRO A 99 -19.17 -25.69 10.72
N GLU A 100 -18.96 -26.39 9.60
CA GLU A 100 -17.70 -27.05 9.28
C GLU A 100 -16.56 -26.03 9.13
N VAL A 101 -16.84 -24.91 8.45
CA VAL A 101 -15.89 -23.80 8.29
C VAL A 101 -15.59 -23.14 9.63
N LEU A 102 -16.59 -22.97 10.50
CA LEU A 102 -16.41 -22.41 11.84
C LEU A 102 -15.52 -23.30 12.71
N THR A 103 -15.74 -24.62 12.67
CA THR A 103 -14.95 -25.61 13.41
C THR A 103 -13.51 -25.66 12.89
N ARG A 104 -13.30 -25.71 11.57
CA ARG A 104 -11.97 -25.72 10.96
C ARG A 104 -11.16 -24.48 11.35
N ASN A 105 -11.80 -23.31 11.34
CA ASN A 105 -11.16 -22.05 11.69
C ASN A 105 -11.08 -21.79 13.21
N ARG A 106 -11.54 -22.76 14.03
CA ARG A 106 -11.51 -22.72 15.50
C ARG A 106 -12.16 -21.44 16.06
N ILE A 107 -13.24 -20.97 15.43
CA ILE A 107 -13.93 -19.72 15.82
C ILE A 107 -14.46 -19.84 17.25
N GLY A 108 -14.21 -18.81 18.04
CA GLY A 108 -14.58 -18.75 19.46
C GLY A 108 -15.60 -17.68 19.78
N HIS A 109 -15.99 -17.66 21.04
CA HIS A 109 -16.88 -16.68 21.63
C HIS A 109 -16.48 -16.46 23.09
N GLY A 110 -16.61 -15.23 23.58
CA GLY A 110 -16.50 -14.94 25.01
C GLY A 110 -16.60 -13.45 25.33
N ALA A 111 -16.78 -13.15 26.61
CA ALA A 111 -16.75 -11.78 27.11
C ALA A 111 -15.33 -11.21 27.04
N ILE A 112 -15.21 -9.98 26.54
CA ILE A 112 -13.94 -9.26 26.50
C ILE A 112 -14.19 -7.77 26.67
N TYR A 113 -13.30 -7.09 27.40
CA TYR A 113 -13.33 -5.64 27.50
C TYR A 113 -13.15 -4.98 26.12
N MET A 114 -13.98 -4.00 25.76
CA MET A 114 -13.91 -3.32 24.47
C MET A 114 -13.63 -1.83 24.69
N PRO A 115 -12.42 -1.32 24.34
CA PRO A 115 -12.07 0.09 24.59
C PRO A 115 -13.02 1.10 23.93
N GLN A 116 -13.66 0.74 22.81
CA GLN A 116 -14.58 1.62 22.09
C GLN A 116 -15.88 1.92 22.84
N ILE A 117 -16.30 1.02 23.73
CA ILE A 117 -17.51 1.16 24.56
C ILE A 117 -17.16 1.23 26.05
N GLU A 118 -15.87 1.17 26.38
CA GLU A 118 -15.33 1.17 27.74
C GLU A 118 -15.95 0.12 28.69
N GLU A 119 -16.47 -0.98 28.13
CA GLU A 119 -17.24 -2.01 28.84
C GLU A 119 -16.87 -3.43 28.37
N GLU A 120 -17.21 -4.45 29.15
CA GLU A 120 -17.15 -5.85 28.68
C GLU A 120 -18.33 -6.17 27.75
N ALA A 121 -18.02 -6.77 26.61
CA ALA A 121 -19.03 -7.25 25.67
C ALA A 121 -18.74 -8.68 25.23
N ASN A 122 -19.80 -9.44 24.97
CA ASN A 122 -19.70 -10.72 24.30
C ASN A 122 -19.23 -10.49 22.86
N ALA A 123 -18.13 -11.14 22.49
CA ALA A 123 -17.51 -11.00 21.19
C ALA A 123 -17.23 -12.36 20.56
N VAL A 124 -17.37 -12.41 19.24
CA VAL A 124 -16.86 -13.49 18.42
C VAL A 124 -15.34 -13.34 18.30
N GLN A 125 -14.63 -14.45 18.35
CA GLN A 125 -13.18 -14.52 18.41
C GLN A 125 -12.64 -15.21 17.15
N PHE A 126 -11.80 -14.50 16.40
CA PHE A 126 -11.09 -14.97 15.22
C PHE A 126 -9.62 -15.20 15.57
N PRO A 127 -9.20 -16.43 15.85
CA PRO A 127 -7.82 -16.75 16.23
C PRO A 127 -6.88 -16.84 15.01
N TYR A 128 -5.72 -16.21 15.10
CA TYR A 128 -4.69 -16.21 14.06
C TYR A 128 -3.62 -17.21 14.43
N PHE A 129 -3.35 -18.16 13.54
CA PHE A 129 -2.42 -19.26 13.78
C PHE A 129 -1.18 -19.16 12.89
N ARG A 130 -0.05 -19.60 13.44
CA ARG A 130 1.17 -19.96 12.69
C ARG A 130 1.58 -21.35 13.15
N GLY A 131 1.39 -22.35 12.30
CA GLY A 131 1.35 -23.75 12.73
C GLY A 131 0.24 -23.97 13.76
N GLU A 132 0.56 -24.62 14.88
CA GLU A 132 -0.39 -24.80 16.00
C GLU A 132 -0.43 -23.63 17.00
N ALA A 133 0.48 -22.66 16.88
CA ALA A 133 0.58 -21.57 17.84
C ALA A 133 -0.42 -20.46 17.51
N THR A 134 -1.17 -20.01 18.53
CA THR A 134 -1.99 -18.79 18.41
C THR A 134 -1.08 -17.58 18.53
N VAL A 135 -1.06 -16.75 17.49
CA VAL A 135 -0.23 -15.55 17.39
C VAL A 135 -1.00 -14.30 17.76
N ASN A 136 -2.28 -14.23 17.38
CA ASN A 136 -3.16 -13.11 17.66
C ASN A 136 -4.62 -13.60 17.74
N ILE A 137 -5.51 -12.77 18.27
CA ILE A 137 -6.96 -13.00 18.27
C ILE A 137 -7.61 -11.66 17.98
N LYS A 138 -8.47 -11.63 16.96
CA LYS A 138 -9.33 -10.49 16.68
C LYS A 138 -10.71 -10.76 17.26
N TYR A 139 -11.25 -9.77 17.95
CA TYR A 139 -12.55 -9.83 18.61
C TYR A 139 -13.50 -8.89 17.91
N ARG A 140 -14.75 -9.32 17.72
CA ARG A 140 -15.82 -8.51 17.15
C ARG A 140 -17.08 -8.63 17.99
N ASP A 141 -17.60 -7.51 18.47
CA ASP A 141 -18.90 -7.48 19.15
C ASP A 141 -20.07 -7.36 18.14
N GLY A 142 -21.30 -7.45 18.64
CA GLY A 142 -22.51 -7.27 17.82
C GLY A 142 -22.69 -5.85 17.27
N ARG A 143 -22.00 -4.85 17.82
CA ARG A 143 -22.06 -3.44 17.41
C ARG A 143 -21.00 -3.07 16.36
N LYS A 144 -20.24 -4.06 15.86
CA LYS A 144 -19.12 -3.89 14.91
C LYS A 144 -17.92 -3.13 15.49
N ASN A 145 -17.70 -3.22 16.80
CA ASN A 145 -16.43 -2.83 17.41
C ASN A 145 -15.43 -3.98 17.28
N PHE A 146 -14.18 -3.63 17.01
CA PHE A 146 -13.09 -4.58 16.79
C PHE A 146 -11.93 -4.32 17.75
N ARG A 147 -11.31 -5.37 18.29
CA ARG A 147 -10.03 -5.26 18.98
C ARG A 147 -9.15 -6.45 18.65
N MET A 148 -7.83 -6.29 18.79
CA MET A 148 -6.88 -7.40 18.76
C MET A 148 -6.30 -7.67 20.15
N ALA A 149 -5.65 -8.81 20.32
CA ALA A 149 -4.93 -9.12 21.55
C ALA A 149 -3.79 -8.10 21.78
N ALA A 150 -3.71 -7.55 22.99
CA ALA A 150 -2.72 -6.53 23.33
C ALA A 150 -1.30 -7.09 23.24
N GLY A 151 -0.39 -6.38 22.56
CA GLY A 151 1.00 -6.79 22.39
C GLY A 151 1.21 -7.96 21.43
N ALA A 152 0.17 -8.44 20.75
CA ALA A 152 0.28 -9.54 19.79
C ALA A 152 0.92 -9.10 18.45
N GLU A 153 1.53 -10.04 17.76
CA GLU A 153 2.10 -9.83 16.42
C GLU A 153 0.96 -9.66 15.40
N ARG A 154 1.14 -8.74 14.45
CA ARG A 154 0.20 -8.55 13.33
C ARG A 154 0.57 -9.54 12.24
N VAL A 155 -0.30 -10.52 12.03
CA VAL A 155 -0.15 -11.57 11.02
C VAL A 155 -1.42 -11.69 10.19
N LEU A 156 -1.33 -12.34 9.04
CA LEU A 156 -2.48 -12.63 8.19
C LEU A 156 -3.39 -13.67 8.87
N TYR A 157 -4.70 -13.49 8.73
CA TYR A 157 -5.64 -14.54 9.10
C TYR A 157 -5.62 -15.62 8.02
N GLY A 158 -5.53 -16.89 8.39
CA GLY A 158 -5.36 -17.98 7.42
C GLY A 158 -3.92 -18.18 6.96
N LEU A 159 -2.91 -17.72 7.70
CA LEU A 159 -1.49 -17.87 7.35
C LEU A 159 -1.09 -19.33 7.03
N ASN A 160 -1.68 -20.30 7.74
CA ASN A 160 -1.47 -21.73 7.50
C ASN A 160 -2.09 -22.24 6.19
N ASP A 161 -3.03 -21.51 5.62
CA ASP A 161 -3.73 -21.87 4.39
C ASP A 161 -3.04 -21.30 3.13
N ILE A 162 -1.89 -20.63 3.28
CA ILE A 162 -1.10 -20.12 2.15
C ILE A 162 -0.70 -21.27 1.22
N ALA A 163 -0.95 -21.06 -0.07
CA ALA A 163 -0.60 -21.98 -1.15
C ALA A 163 0.04 -21.23 -2.33
N GLU A 164 0.48 -21.97 -3.35
CA GLU A 164 1.10 -21.40 -4.56
C GLU A 164 0.23 -20.32 -5.22
N THR A 165 -1.09 -20.53 -5.26
CA THR A 165 -2.08 -19.49 -5.55
C THR A 165 -2.81 -19.15 -4.27
N THR A 166 -2.78 -17.90 -3.84
CA THR A 166 -3.43 -17.46 -2.59
C THR A 166 -4.35 -16.27 -2.85
N ILE A 167 -5.56 -16.35 -2.31
CA ILE A 167 -6.59 -15.31 -2.43
C ILE A 167 -6.48 -14.35 -1.24
N TRP A 168 -6.53 -13.05 -1.50
CA TRP A 168 -6.42 -11.98 -0.52
C TRP A 168 -7.75 -11.27 -0.37
N VAL A 169 -8.26 -11.23 0.86
CA VAL A 169 -9.50 -10.53 1.20
C VAL A 169 -9.26 -9.51 2.32
N GLU A 170 -10.22 -8.60 2.52
CA GLU A 170 -10.11 -7.56 3.54
C GLU A 170 -10.49 -8.04 4.94
N GLY A 171 -11.56 -8.83 5.04
CA GLY A 171 -12.13 -9.25 6.33
C GLY A 171 -12.09 -10.76 6.58
N GLU A 172 -12.13 -11.13 7.87
CA GLU A 172 -12.19 -12.53 8.29
C GLU A 172 -13.47 -13.21 7.78
N MET A 173 -14.56 -12.45 7.67
CA MET A 173 -15.83 -12.96 7.13
C MET A 173 -15.74 -13.35 5.66
N ASP A 174 -15.00 -12.60 4.85
CA ASP A 174 -14.81 -12.89 3.43
C ASP A 174 -13.96 -14.15 3.27
N LYS A 175 -12.94 -14.32 4.11
CA LYS A 175 -12.11 -15.54 4.18
C LYS A 175 -12.99 -16.76 4.44
N LEU A 176 -13.85 -16.70 5.46
CA LEU A 176 -14.78 -17.78 5.76
C LEU A 176 -15.78 -18.01 4.61
N SER A 177 -16.22 -16.95 3.93
CA SER A 177 -17.16 -17.05 2.80
C SER A 177 -16.54 -17.76 1.59
N LEU A 178 -15.26 -17.48 1.30
CA LEU A 178 -14.49 -18.16 0.27
C LEU A 178 -14.30 -19.64 0.60
N GLU A 179 -14.05 -19.97 1.87
CA GLU A 179 -13.91 -21.36 2.32
C GLU A 179 -15.20 -22.16 2.12
N VAL A 180 -16.37 -21.55 2.37
CA VAL A 180 -17.68 -22.14 2.04
C VAL A 180 -17.83 -22.40 0.53
N ALA A 181 -17.27 -21.53 -0.31
CA ALA A 181 -17.23 -21.72 -1.76
C ALA A 181 -16.16 -22.72 -2.23
N GLY A 182 -15.41 -23.34 -1.31
CA GLY A 182 -14.40 -24.37 -1.60
C GLY A 182 -12.97 -23.85 -1.71
N PHE A 183 -12.73 -22.57 -1.43
CA PHE A 183 -11.41 -21.95 -1.54
C PHE A 183 -10.78 -21.79 -0.15
N ALA A 184 -10.07 -22.82 0.29
CA ALA A 184 -9.33 -22.78 1.55
C ALA A 184 -8.08 -21.89 1.48
N ASN A 185 -7.48 -21.75 0.29
CA ASN A 185 -6.25 -21.00 0.01
C ASN A 185 -6.46 -19.48 0.04
N CYS A 186 -7.01 -18.96 1.13
CA CYS A 186 -7.34 -17.56 1.31
C CYS A 186 -6.79 -16.97 2.61
N VAL A 187 -6.33 -15.73 2.54
CA VAL A 187 -5.82 -14.94 3.65
C VAL A 187 -6.56 -13.62 3.79
N SER A 188 -6.83 -13.19 5.02
CA SER A 188 -7.37 -11.86 5.31
C SER A 188 -6.28 -10.96 5.89
N VAL A 189 -6.26 -9.70 5.46
CA VAL A 189 -5.41 -8.69 6.08
C VAL A 189 -5.89 -8.40 7.53
N PRO A 190 -4.99 -8.16 8.49
CA PRO A 190 -5.36 -7.99 9.89
C PRO A 190 -6.14 -6.69 10.15
N ASP A 191 -5.67 -5.60 9.56
CA ASP A 191 -6.29 -4.30 9.60
C ASP A 191 -6.51 -3.92 8.15
N GLY A 192 -7.77 -3.68 7.77
CA GLY A 192 -8.18 -3.40 6.38
C GLY A 192 -7.49 -2.16 5.79
N ALA A 193 -8.14 -1.55 4.80
CA ALA A 193 -7.52 -0.43 4.10
C ALA A 193 -7.11 0.72 5.06
N PRO A 194 -5.86 1.22 5.00
CA PRO A 194 -5.44 2.35 5.83
C PRO A 194 -6.28 3.59 5.56
N ALA A 195 -6.61 4.33 6.62
CA ALA A 195 -7.34 5.59 6.52
C ALA A 195 -6.66 6.58 5.54
N PRO A 196 -7.45 7.40 4.79
CA PRO A 196 -6.95 8.28 3.72
C PRO A 196 -5.84 9.25 4.12
N ASP A 197 -5.77 9.59 5.39
CA ASP A 197 -4.93 10.60 6.02
C ASP A 197 -3.68 10.00 6.71
N SER A 198 -3.49 8.69 6.63
CA SER A 198 -2.39 8.01 7.30
C SER A 198 -1.05 8.34 6.64
N LYS A 199 -0.27 9.21 7.27
CA LYS A 199 1.05 9.66 6.77
C LYS A 199 2.16 8.60 6.85
N ASN A 200 1.93 7.48 7.52
CA ASN A 200 2.95 6.46 7.77
C ASN A 200 2.44 5.07 7.33
N TYR A 201 2.81 4.68 6.11
CA TYR A 201 2.40 3.41 5.51
C TYR A 201 3.31 2.24 5.91
N GLU A 202 4.56 2.50 6.33
CA GLU A 202 5.58 1.46 6.51
C GLU A 202 5.20 0.41 7.56
N THR A 203 4.78 0.83 8.75
CA THR A 203 4.44 -0.10 9.85
C THR A 203 3.07 -0.77 9.70
N LYS A 204 2.26 -0.35 8.72
CA LYS A 204 0.92 -0.91 8.51
C LYS A 204 0.95 -2.22 7.75
N PHE A 205 1.99 -2.46 6.95
CA PHE A 205 2.17 -3.66 6.15
C PHE A 205 3.25 -4.60 6.70
N ASP A 206 3.64 -4.46 7.97
CA ASP A 206 4.60 -5.35 8.65
C ASP A 206 4.18 -6.84 8.55
N TYR A 207 2.88 -7.11 8.42
CA TYR A 207 2.35 -8.47 8.24
C TYR A 207 2.74 -9.12 6.89
N LEU A 208 3.27 -8.35 5.94
CA LEU A 208 3.84 -8.85 4.68
C LEU A 208 5.30 -9.29 4.82
N ASP A 209 5.97 -8.98 5.93
CA ASP A 209 7.34 -9.44 6.20
C ASP A 209 7.33 -10.80 6.89
N THR A 210 6.73 -11.79 6.23
CA THR A 210 6.58 -13.16 6.75
C THR A 210 7.08 -14.17 5.71
N PRO A 211 7.93 -15.13 6.08
CA PRO A 211 8.57 -16.04 5.13
C PRO A 211 7.59 -16.93 4.36
N GLU A 212 6.40 -17.17 4.91
CA GLU A 212 5.33 -17.96 4.30
C GLU A 212 4.87 -17.39 2.96
N LEU A 213 4.97 -16.06 2.74
CA LEU A 213 4.60 -15.43 1.48
C LEU A 213 5.51 -15.81 0.32
N ALA A 214 6.74 -16.24 0.59
CA ALA A 214 7.67 -16.66 -0.46
C ALA A 214 7.21 -17.92 -1.21
N ALA A 215 6.25 -18.67 -0.66
CA ALA A 215 5.63 -19.82 -1.32
C ALA A 215 4.59 -19.42 -2.38
N ILE A 216 4.11 -18.18 -2.37
CA ILE A 216 3.06 -17.69 -3.27
C ILE A 216 3.69 -17.28 -4.61
N LYS A 217 3.11 -17.78 -5.70
CA LYS A 217 3.45 -17.37 -7.08
C LYS A 217 2.34 -16.53 -7.71
N THR A 218 1.09 -16.72 -7.29
CA THR A 218 -0.06 -15.99 -7.83
C THR A 218 -0.91 -15.44 -6.70
N HIS A 219 -1.11 -14.13 -6.70
CA HIS A 219 -1.91 -13.40 -5.72
C HIS A 219 -3.25 -13.04 -6.34
N VAL A 220 -4.34 -13.64 -5.86
CA VAL A 220 -5.70 -13.27 -6.30
C VAL A 220 -6.25 -12.23 -5.35
N LEU A 221 -6.36 -10.98 -5.77
CA LEU A 221 -6.85 -9.86 -4.98
C LEU A 221 -8.38 -9.81 -5.08
N ALA A 222 -9.03 -10.21 -4.00
CA ALA A 222 -10.48 -10.25 -3.83
C ALA A 222 -10.91 -9.30 -2.68
N VAL A 223 -10.48 -8.05 -2.77
CA VAL A 223 -10.75 -7.01 -1.76
C VAL A 223 -12.11 -6.32 -1.99
N ASP A 224 -12.55 -5.51 -1.04
CA ASP A 224 -13.82 -4.79 -1.11
C ASP A 224 -13.90 -3.87 -2.35
N ASN A 225 -15.08 -3.82 -2.98
CA ASN A 225 -15.37 -2.90 -4.08
C ASN A 225 -15.82 -1.52 -3.56
N ASP A 226 -15.04 -0.94 -2.66
CA ASP A 226 -15.18 0.44 -2.20
C ASP A 226 -13.87 1.23 -2.35
N ALA A 227 -13.91 2.54 -2.07
CA ALA A 227 -12.74 3.39 -2.26
C ALA A 227 -11.55 2.98 -1.36
N PRO A 228 -11.73 2.60 -0.08
CA PRO A 228 -10.68 2.01 0.74
C PRO A 228 -10.13 0.69 0.17
N GLY A 229 -10.99 -0.26 -0.21
CA GLY A 229 -10.61 -1.55 -0.75
C GLY A 229 -9.76 -1.43 -2.02
N LYS A 230 -10.12 -0.51 -2.94
CA LYS A 230 -9.30 -0.21 -4.12
C LYS A 230 -7.88 0.26 -3.79
N ARG A 231 -7.72 1.09 -2.75
CA ARG A 231 -6.38 1.52 -2.30
C ARG A 231 -5.59 0.38 -1.69
N LEU A 232 -6.26 -0.50 -0.94
CA LEU A 232 -5.63 -1.71 -0.42
C LEU A 232 -5.17 -2.60 -1.57
N GLN A 233 -5.99 -2.76 -2.62
CA GLN A 233 -5.62 -3.48 -3.84
C GLN A 233 -4.35 -2.93 -4.47
N GLU A 234 -4.28 -1.61 -4.67
CA GLU A 234 -3.14 -0.93 -5.27
C GLU A 234 -1.87 -1.10 -4.44
N GLU A 235 -1.95 -0.96 -3.12
CA GLU A 235 -0.80 -1.16 -2.23
C GLU A 235 -0.35 -2.63 -2.16
N LEU A 236 -1.29 -3.58 -2.15
CA LEU A 236 -0.97 -5.01 -2.22
C LEU A 236 -0.30 -5.35 -3.56
N ALA A 237 -0.89 -4.94 -4.67
CA ALA A 237 -0.32 -5.15 -6.00
C ALA A 237 1.09 -4.55 -6.13
N ARG A 238 1.31 -3.33 -5.61
CA ARG A 238 2.61 -2.68 -5.63
C ARG A 238 3.68 -3.44 -4.84
N ARG A 239 3.31 -4.05 -3.72
CA ARG A 239 4.25 -4.73 -2.79
C ARG A 239 4.49 -6.20 -3.15
N LEU A 240 3.46 -6.88 -3.65
CA LEU A 240 3.49 -8.29 -4.03
C LEU A 240 3.98 -8.49 -5.49
N GLY A 241 4.01 -7.42 -6.29
CA GLY A 241 4.34 -7.45 -7.70
C GLY A 241 3.07 -7.56 -8.55
N ALA A 242 2.75 -6.50 -9.29
CA ALA A 242 1.51 -6.39 -10.06
C ALA A 242 1.41 -7.48 -11.15
N GLU A 243 2.56 -7.93 -11.67
CA GLU A 243 2.67 -9.01 -12.66
C GLU A 243 2.24 -10.38 -12.13
N ASN A 244 2.29 -10.58 -10.81
CA ASN A 244 1.88 -11.83 -10.15
C ASN A 244 0.46 -11.74 -9.57
N CYS A 245 -0.25 -10.62 -9.82
CA CYS A 245 -1.55 -10.34 -9.23
C CYS A 245 -2.70 -10.48 -10.24
N LEU A 246 -3.74 -11.20 -9.83
CA LEU A 246 -5.06 -11.23 -10.46
C LEU A 246 -6.04 -10.42 -9.60
N VAL A 247 -7.05 -9.81 -10.19
CA VAL A 247 -8.08 -9.02 -9.52
C VAL A 247 -9.45 -9.61 -9.79
N VAL A 248 -10.21 -9.80 -8.72
CA VAL A 248 -11.60 -10.25 -8.78
C VAL A 248 -12.51 -9.04 -8.94
N THR A 249 -13.49 -9.14 -9.83
CA THR A 249 -14.54 -8.14 -9.98
C THR A 249 -15.85 -8.67 -9.40
N TRP A 250 -16.39 -8.00 -8.39
CA TRP A 250 -17.66 -8.39 -7.78
C TRP A 250 -18.86 -8.01 -8.66
N PRO A 251 -19.92 -8.85 -8.70
CA PRO A 251 -21.16 -8.56 -9.40
C PRO A 251 -21.84 -7.27 -8.89
N LYS A 252 -22.65 -6.65 -9.76
CA LYS A 252 -23.37 -5.42 -9.42
C LYS A 252 -24.25 -5.62 -8.18
N GLY A 253 -24.08 -4.75 -7.18
CA GLY A 253 -24.83 -4.80 -5.92
C GLY A 253 -24.19 -5.66 -4.82
N CYS A 254 -23.00 -6.22 -5.06
CA CYS A 254 -22.19 -6.89 -4.05
C CYS A 254 -20.93 -6.06 -3.73
N LYS A 255 -20.67 -5.86 -2.44
CA LYS A 255 -19.50 -5.11 -1.98
C LYS A 255 -18.26 -5.99 -1.81
N ASP A 256 -18.46 -7.17 -1.24
CA ASP A 256 -17.43 -8.08 -0.76
C ASP A 256 -17.81 -9.54 -1.05
N ALA A 257 -16.96 -10.50 -0.67
CA ALA A 257 -17.19 -11.91 -0.94
C ALA A 257 -18.40 -12.45 -0.17
N ASN A 258 -18.62 -11.99 1.07
CA ASN A 258 -19.77 -12.40 1.87
C ASN A 258 -21.10 -11.97 1.24
N ASP A 259 -21.16 -10.77 0.68
CA ASP A 259 -22.32 -10.25 -0.03
C ASP A 259 -22.68 -11.14 -1.23
N VAL A 260 -21.69 -11.57 -2.01
CA VAL A 260 -21.91 -12.49 -3.15
C VAL A 260 -22.44 -13.83 -2.65
N LEU A 261 -21.83 -14.38 -1.60
CA LEU A 261 -22.26 -15.66 -1.01
C LEU A 261 -23.72 -15.61 -0.55
N VAL A 262 -24.13 -14.54 0.15
CA VAL A 262 -25.47 -14.41 0.72
C VAL A 262 -26.52 -14.11 -0.36
N LYS A 263 -26.20 -13.25 -1.33
CA LYS A 263 -27.17 -12.78 -2.34
C LYS A 263 -27.29 -13.71 -3.55
N LEU A 264 -26.17 -14.27 -4.02
CA LEU A 264 -26.06 -14.99 -5.28
C LEU A 264 -25.64 -16.45 -5.11
N GLY A 265 -25.09 -16.81 -3.94
CA GLY A 265 -24.72 -18.18 -3.61
C GLY A 265 -23.25 -18.51 -3.91
N LYS A 266 -22.85 -19.71 -3.46
CA LYS A 266 -21.46 -20.18 -3.53
C LYS A 266 -20.94 -20.37 -4.96
N ASP A 267 -21.80 -20.78 -5.88
CA ASP A 267 -21.40 -21.09 -7.26
C ASP A 267 -21.02 -19.80 -8.01
N THR A 268 -21.78 -18.73 -7.81
CA THR A 268 -21.44 -17.40 -8.35
C THR A 268 -20.17 -16.84 -7.72
N LEU A 269 -19.97 -17.02 -6.41
CA LEU A 269 -18.72 -16.61 -5.76
C LEU A 269 -17.50 -17.33 -6.35
N ALA A 270 -17.62 -18.65 -6.60
CA ALA A 270 -16.57 -19.43 -7.24
C ALA A 270 -16.30 -18.97 -8.68
N GLN A 271 -17.36 -18.64 -9.43
CA GLN A 271 -17.22 -18.10 -10.78
C GLN A 271 -16.45 -16.77 -10.80
N CYS A 272 -16.72 -15.85 -9.88
CA CYS A 272 -15.99 -14.58 -9.79
C CYS A 272 -14.47 -14.78 -9.60
N LEU A 273 -14.07 -15.81 -8.85
CA LEU A 273 -12.65 -16.13 -8.65
C LEU A 273 -12.01 -16.76 -9.88
N HIS A 274 -12.74 -17.62 -10.60
CA HIS A 274 -12.27 -18.21 -11.85
C HIS A 274 -12.13 -17.17 -12.97
N GLU A 275 -12.95 -16.12 -12.95
CA GLU A 275 -12.92 -15.01 -13.91
C GLU A 275 -11.97 -13.87 -13.50
N ALA A 276 -11.15 -14.07 -12.45
CA ALA A 276 -10.19 -13.07 -12.00
C ALA A 276 -9.22 -12.70 -13.13
N LYS A 277 -9.02 -11.39 -13.34
CA LYS A 277 -8.24 -10.86 -14.46
C LYS A 277 -6.87 -10.36 -13.98
N PRO A 278 -5.80 -10.49 -14.78
CA PRO A 278 -4.53 -9.88 -14.44
C PRO A 278 -4.68 -8.36 -14.29
N LEU A 279 -3.93 -7.78 -13.35
CA LEU A 279 -3.81 -6.32 -13.29
C LEU A 279 -3.21 -5.81 -14.61
N PRO A 280 -3.80 -4.76 -15.22
CA PRO A 280 -3.21 -4.17 -16.41
C PRO A 280 -1.81 -3.69 -16.06
N VAL A 281 -0.81 -4.30 -16.68
CA VAL A 281 0.58 -3.88 -16.54
C VAL A 281 0.66 -2.46 -17.10
N VAL A 282 1.17 -1.50 -16.34
CA VAL A 282 1.27 -0.10 -16.77
C VAL A 282 1.96 -0.05 -18.14
N GLY A 283 1.21 0.36 -19.18
CA GLY A 283 1.69 0.43 -20.57
C GLY A 283 1.27 -0.74 -21.49
N ALA A 284 0.56 -1.74 -20.99
CA ALA A 284 -0.09 -2.78 -21.78
C ALA A 284 -1.60 -2.54 -21.78
N TYR A 285 -2.15 -2.16 -22.93
CA TYR A 285 -3.59 -2.04 -23.14
C TYR A 285 -4.01 -3.20 -24.04
N ASP A 286 -5.09 -3.89 -23.70
CA ASP A 286 -5.72 -4.79 -24.67
C ASP A 286 -6.45 -3.93 -25.71
N VAL A 287 -6.51 -4.40 -26.95
CA VAL A 287 -7.29 -3.72 -28.00
C VAL A 287 -8.75 -3.60 -27.56
N ALA A 288 -9.28 -4.60 -26.85
CA ALA A 288 -10.63 -4.57 -26.31
C ALA A 288 -10.90 -3.39 -25.34
N ASP A 289 -9.89 -2.99 -24.56
CA ASP A 289 -10.02 -1.88 -23.60
C ASP A 289 -10.09 -0.52 -24.31
N LEU A 290 -9.55 -0.42 -25.51
CA LEU A 290 -9.46 0.81 -26.31
C LEU A 290 -10.56 0.95 -27.36
N ILE A 291 -11.26 -0.15 -27.72
CA ILE A 291 -12.29 -0.14 -28.77
C ILE A 291 -13.39 0.88 -28.46
N GLY A 292 -13.88 0.94 -27.22
CA GLY A 292 -14.95 1.88 -26.85
C GLY A 292 -14.54 3.34 -26.97
N GLU A 293 -13.30 3.69 -26.59
CA GLU A 293 -12.78 5.05 -26.80
C GLU A 293 -12.53 5.34 -28.28
N LEU A 294 -12.00 4.37 -29.04
CA LEU A 294 -11.76 4.50 -30.48
C LEU A 294 -13.07 4.69 -31.26
N GLU A 295 -14.13 3.98 -30.91
CA GLU A 295 -15.48 4.15 -31.48
C GLU A 295 -16.02 5.54 -31.17
N GLN A 296 -15.86 6.04 -29.94
CA GLN A 296 -16.24 7.42 -29.61
C GLN A 296 -15.45 8.47 -30.39
N TYR A 297 -14.13 8.28 -30.56
CA TYR A 297 -13.33 9.18 -31.40
C TYR A 297 -13.70 9.10 -32.88
N PHE A 298 -14.12 7.92 -33.36
CA PHE A 298 -14.56 7.73 -34.74
C PHE A 298 -15.92 8.41 -34.99
N GLU A 299 -16.87 8.26 -34.07
CA GLU A 299 -18.23 8.81 -34.20
C GLU A 299 -18.32 10.32 -33.91
N HIS A 300 -17.54 10.81 -32.95
CA HIS A 300 -17.65 12.20 -32.46
C HIS A 300 -16.43 13.07 -32.78
N GLY A 301 -15.38 12.50 -33.37
CA GLY A 301 -14.12 13.18 -33.63
C GLY A 301 -13.31 13.46 -32.37
N LEU A 302 -12.11 14.02 -32.52
CA LEU A 302 -11.26 14.38 -31.38
C LEU A 302 -11.89 15.54 -30.57
N PRO A 303 -12.07 15.41 -29.24
CA PRO A 303 -12.76 16.39 -28.40
C PRO A 303 -12.02 17.71 -28.38
N ARG A 304 -12.59 18.82 -28.83
CA ARG A 304 -11.87 20.12 -28.88
C ARG A 304 -11.30 20.52 -27.51
N GLY A 305 -10.11 21.12 -27.52
CA GLY A 305 -9.48 21.66 -26.32
C GLY A 305 -10.17 22.92 -25.80
N VAL A 306 -9.60 23.50 -24.77
CA VAL A 306 -10.07 24.79 -24.23
C VAL A 306 -9.71 25.93 -25.18
N SER A 307 -10.56 26.97 -25.19
CA SER A 307 -10.33 28.18 -25.98
C SER A 307 -9.03 28.88 -25.57
N THR A 308 -8.29 29.37 -26.55
CA THR A 308 -7.10 30.21 -26.41
C THR A 308 -7.42 31.64 -25.95
N GLY A 309 -8.70 32.03 -25.95
CA GLY A 309 -9.16 33.41 -25.77
C GLY A 309 -9.15 34.25 -27.06
N TRP A 310 -8.64 33.70 -28.17
CA TRP A 310 -8.66 34.36 -29.47
C TRP A 310 -9.52 33.59 -30.47
N TYR A 311 -10.65 34.18 -30.85
CA TYR A 311 -11.59 33.56 -31.80
C TYR A 311 -10.94 33.16 -33.13
N ALA A 312 -10.02 33.98 -33.63
CA ALA A 312 -9.30 33.71 -34.87
C ALA A 312 -8.40 32.47 -34.79
N ILE A 313 -7.88 32.16 -33.60
CA ILE A 313 -6.98 31.03 -33.36
C ILE A 313 -7.78 29.77 -33.01
N ASP A 314 -8.84 29.90 -32.22
CA ASP A 314 -9.72 28.79 -31.79
C ASP A 314 -10.33 28.01 -32.96
N ARG A 315 -10.45 28.65 -34.13
CA ARG A 315 -10.89 27.99 -35.36
C ARG A 315 -9.92 26.89 -35.82
N TYR A 316 -8.63 27.07 -35.56
CA TYR A 316 -7.55 26.21 -36.03
C TYR A 316 -6.84 25.44 -34.92
N TYR A 317 -6.82 25.99 -33.71
CA TYR A 317 -6.10 25.45 -32.57
C TYR A 317 -6.78 25.78 -31.25
N THR A 318 -6.94 24.76 -30.41
CA THR A 318 -7.45 24.86 -29.05
C THR A 318 -6.52 24.08 -28.14
N VAL A 319 -6.32 24.52 -26.90
CA VAL A 319 -5.30 23.95 -26.01
C VAL A 319 -5.86 22.73 -25.29
N ARG A 320 -5.17 21.60 -25.33
CA ARG A 320 -5.58 20.37 -24.63
C ARG A 320 -4.59 20.00 -23.54
N PRO A 321 -5.08 19.58 -22.35
CA PRO A 321 -4.26 18.90 -21.37
C PRO A 321 -3.63 17.63 -21.97
N CYS A 322 -2.45 17.24 -21.47
CA CYS A 322 -1.72 16.04 -21.91
C CYS A 322 -1.27 16.02 -23.38
N GLU A 323 -1.40 17.13 -24.13
CA GLU A 323 -0.81 17.30 -25.46
C GLU A 323 0.39 18.25 -25.42
N TRP A 324 1.40 18.00 -26.27
CA TRP A 324 2.55 18.86 -26.40
C TRP A 324 2.31 19.95 -27.45
N THR A 325 2.36 21.22 -27.04
CA THR A 325 2.23 22.37 -27.94
C THR A 325 3.60 22.95 -28.27
N LEU A 326 3.96 22.94 -29.56
CA LEU A 326 5.18 23.54 -30.06
C LEU A 326 4.90 24.91 -30.71
N VAL A 327 5.47 25.98 -30.17
CA VAL A 327 5.43 27.33 -30.76
C VAL A 327 6.78 27.64 -31.41
N THR A 328 6.79 27.83 -32.72
CA THR A 328 8.00 28.13 -33.51
C THR A 328 7.77 29.31 -34.47
N GLY A 329 8.86 29.88 -34.99
CA GLY A 329 8.82 31.09 -35.82
C GLY A 329 10.15 31.86 -35.81
N ILE A 330 10.22 32.93 -36.61
CA ILE A 330 11.46 33.70 -36.85
C ILE A 330 11.97 34.34 -35.55
N PRO A 331 13.29 34.33 -35.26
CA PRO A 331 13.88 35.01 -34.10
C PRO A 331 13.45 36.48 -34.03
N GLY A 332 13.01 36.95 -32.86
CA GLY A 332 12.53 38.33 -32.67
C GLY A 332 11.07 38.61 -33.04
N HIS A 333 10.32 37.62 -33.54
CA HIS A 333 8.92 37.81 -33.99
C HIS A 333 7.86 37.47 -32.92
N GLY A 334 8.06 37.85 -31.67
CA GLY A 334 6.95 37.83 -30.70
C GLY A 334 6.52 36.46 -30.16
N LYS A 335 7.33 35.41 -30.30
CA LYS A 335 6.94 34.04 -29.86
C LYS A 335 6.74 33.94 -28.35
N SER A 336 7.63 34.58 -27.60
CA SER A 336 7.56 34.58 -26.14
C SER A 336 6.33 35.35 -25.68
N GLU A 337 6.07 36.49 -26.31
CA GLU A 337 4.93 37.35 -26.07
C GLU A 337 3.61 36.64 -26.39
N PHE A 338 3.56 35.89 -27.49
CA PHE A 338 2.42 35.03 -27.84
C PHE A 338 2.17 33.97 -26.77
N LEU A 339 3.23 33.27 -26.32
CA LEU A 339 3.10 32.23 -25.30
C LEU A 339 2.67 32.81 -23.95
N ASP A 340 3.24 33.94 -23.54
CA ASP A 340 2.88 34.62 -22.30
C ASP A 340 1.41 35.08 -22.35
N ALA A 341 0.96 35.69 -23.46
CA ALA A 341 -0.43 36.09 -23.62
C ALA A 341 -1.40 34.89 -23.62
N LEU A 342 -1.03 33.78 -24.26
CA LEU A 342 -1.83 32.55 -24.25
C LEU A 342 -1.95 31.98 -22.83
N THR A 343 -0.85 31.93 -22.07
CA THR A 343 -0.87 31.40 -20.70
C THR A 343 -1.70 32.27 -19.76
N ILE A 344 -1.68 33.60 -19.91
CA ILE A 344 -2.57 34.52 -19.19
C ILE A 344 -4.03 34.25 -19.52
N ASN A 345 -4.39 34.11 -20.80
CA ASN A 345 -5.76 33.80 -21.20
C ASN A 345 -6.24 32.47 -20.62
N LEU A 346 -5.40 31.44 -20.64
CA LEU A 346 -5.73 30.14 -20.07
C LEU A 346 -5.89 30.18 -18.55
N ALA A 347 -5.06 30.98 -17.86
CA ALA A 347 -5.18 31.20 -16.43
C ALA A 347 -6.48 31.95 -16.09
N ALA A 348 -6.82 32.99 -16.85
CA ALA A 348 -7.99 33.82 -16.59
C ALA A 348 -9.31 33.12 -16.96
N LEU A 349 -9.37 32.46 -18.12
CA LEU A 349 -10.60 31.85 -18.65
C LEU A 349 -10.87 30.47 -18.07
N HIS A 350 -9.82 29.70 -17.80
CA HIS A 350 -9.93 28.28 -17.42
C HIS A 350 -9.27 27.94 -16.09
N GLY A 351 -8.68 28.93 -15.39
CA GLY A 351 -8.07 28.72 -14.06
C GLY A 351 -6.77 27.92 -14.08
N TRP A 352 -6.09 27.81 -15.22
CA TRP A 352 -4.87 27.01 -15.35
C TRP A 352 -3.70 27.62 -14.56
N ARG A 353 -2.85 26.75 -14.02
CA ARG A 353 -1.64 27.13 -13.28
C ARG A 353 -0.42 26.67 -14.04
N PHE A 354 0.54 27.56 -14.29
CA PHE A 354 1.69 27.30 -15.13
C PHE A 354 2.99 27.34 -14.32
N GLY A 355 3.83 26.32 -14.51
CA GLY A 355 5.25 26.40 -14.17
C GLY A 355 6.01 26.89 -15.40
N VAL A 356 6.80 27.97 -15.26
CA VAL A 356 7.51 28.58 -16.39
C VAL A 356 9.01 28.45 -16.18
N PHE A 357 9.70 27.91 -17.19
CA PHE A 357 11.16 27.88 -17.26
C PHE A 357 11.62 28.66 -18.49
N SER A 358 12.31 29.80 -18.26
CA SER A 358 12.94 30.58 -19.33
C SER A 358 14.45 30.63 -19.12
N PRO A 359 15.24 29.88 -19.91
CA PRO A 359 16.70 29.89 -19.79
C PRO A 359 17.35 31.15 -20.39
N ARG A 360 16.58 32.03 -21.05
CA ARG A 360 17.08 33.23 -21.75
C ARG A 360 16.75 34.55 -21.04
N THR A 361 15.93 34.53 -20.00
CA THR A 361 15.43 35.75 -19.34
C THR A 361 15.45 35.58 -17.83
N SER A 362 16.12 36.46 -17.10
CA SER A 362 15.98 36.55 -15.64
C SER A 362 14.61 37.16 -15.31
N ARG A 363 13.64 36.34 -14.87
CA ARG A 363 12.33 36.86 -14.45
C ARG A 363 12.44 37.45 -13.03
N PHE A 364 12.14 38.74 -12.89
CA PHE A 364 11.74 39.31 -11.61
C PHE A 364 10.34 38.77 -11.25
N PRO A 365 10.05 38.46 -9.98
CA PRO A 365 8.73 37.98 -9.59
C PRO A 365 7.71 39.08 -9.85
N CYS A 366 6.77 38.81 -10.76
CA CYS A 366 5.59 39.64 -10.95
C CYS A 366 4.62 39.27 -9.82
N THR A 367 4.68 40.01 -8.72
CA THR A 367 3.63 39.98 -7.70
C THR A 367 2.43 40.73 -8.25
N LEU A 368 1.35 40.00 -8.51
CA LEU A 368 0.04 40.62 -8.75
C LEU A 368 -0.36 41.40 -7.49
N PRO A 369 -0.79 42.67 -7.58
CA PRO A 369 -1.38 43.35 -6.44
C PRO A 369 -2.71 42.67 -6.08
N ASN A 370 -2.92 42.51 -4.77
CA ASN A 370 -4.09 41.87 -4.15
C ASN A 370 -5.43 42.46 -4.59
#